data_AF-A0A820KQ84-F1
#
_entry.id   AF-A0A820KQ84-F1
#
_cell.length_a   1.000
_cell.length_b   1.000
_cell.length_c   1.000
_cell.angle_alpha   90.00
_cell.angle_beta   90.00
_cell.angle_gamma   90.00
#
_symmetry.space_group_name_H-M   'P 1'
#
loop_
_entity.id
_entity.type
_entity.pdbx_description
1 polymer ?
#
loop_
_entity_poly.entity_id
_entity_poly.type
_entity_poly.pdbx_seq_one_letter_code
_entity_poly.pdbx_strand_id
1 'polypeptide(L)' 'SGLGRITENTPKYNGVIVYTMNDVPLGFGVAAKSTIECRATDPMSLVVFHQADVGEFLRNEDALT' A
#
# COMPACT_ATOMS: atom_id res chain seq x y z
N SER A 1 12.25 -7.48 -1.50
CA SER A 1 11.98 -6.09 -1.93
C SER A 1 10.54 -5.96 -2.37
N GLY A 2 9.67 -5.39 -1.52
CA GLY A 2 8.23 -5.20 -1.80
C GLY A 2 7.81 -3.75 -2.11
N LEU A 3 8.70 -2.77 -1.93
CA LEU A 3 8.45 -1.36 -2.18
C LEU A 3 9.28 -0.88 -3.37
N GLY A 4 8.61 -0.44 -4.45
CA GLY A 4 9.28 0.11 -5.63
C GLY A 4 9.49 1.63 -5.55
N ARG A 5 8.40 2.38 -5.35
CA ARG A 5 8.38 3.84 -5.24
C ARG A 5 7.38 4.27 -4.16
N ILE A 6 7.65 5.39 -3.49
CA ILE A 6 6.76 6.01 -2.50
C ILE A 6 6.77 7.52 -2.70
N THR A 7 5.61 8.16 -2.58
CA THR A 7 5.47 9.62 -2.64
C THR A 7 6.34 10.28 -1.55
N GLU A 8 7.00 11.38 -1.90
CA GLU A 8 7.78 12.15 -0.94
C GLU A 8 6.89 12.74 0.16
N ASN A 9 7.49 12.98 1.33
CA ASN A 9 6.80 13.55 2.49
C ASN A 9 5.52 12.80 2.91
N THR A 10 5.44 11.50 2.67
CA THR A 10 4.35 10.65 3.18
C THR A 10 4.53 10.50 4.69
N PRO A 11 3.62 11.04 5.52
CA PRO A 11 3.67 10.86 6.96
C PRO A 11 3.31 9.42 7.33
N LYS A 12 3.83 8.98 8.47
CA LYS A 12 3.43 7.72 9.08
C LYS A 12 1.94 7.78 9.43
N TYR A 13 1.25 6.67 9.21
CA TYR A 13 -0.18 6.47 9.38
C TYR A 13 -1.09 7.33 8.48
N ASN A 14 -0.53 7.91 7.42
CA ASN A 14 -1.35 8.55 6.41
C ASN A 14 -2.00 7.52 5.48
N GLY A 15 -3.18 7.84 4.96
CA GLY A 15 -3.83 7.04 3.92
C GLY A 15 -3.03 7.08 2.62
N VAL A 16 -2.92 5.92 1.97
CA VAL A 16 -2.18 5.74 0.72
C VAL A 16 -2.99 4.89 -0.26
N ILE A 17 -2.75 5.12 -1.55
CA ILE A 17 -3.24 4.27 -2.64
C ILE A 17 -2.06 3.42 -3.12
N VAL A 18 -2.28 2.11 -3.24
CA VAL A 18 -1.27 1.15 -3.69
C VAL A 18 -1.39 0.97 -5.20
N TYR A 19 -0.26 1.02 -5.90
CA TYR A 19 -0.18 0.85 -7.35
C TYR A 19 0.76 -0.29 -7.72
N THR A 20 0.54 -0.89 -8.90
CA THR A 20 1.57 -1.66 -9.61
C THR A 20 2.65 -0.72 -10.17
N MET A 21 3.75 -1.30 -10.67
CA MET A 21 4.80 -0.51 -11.34
C MET A 21 4.36 0.06 -12.70
N ASN A 22 3.24 -0.40 -13.25
CA ASN A 22 2.63 0.09 -14.50
C ASN A 22 1.48 1.08 -14.21
N ASP A 23 1.48 1.72 -13.04
CA ASP A 23 0.51 2.75 -12.63
C ASP A 23 -0.96 2.28 -12.61
N VAL A 24 -1.19 0.97 -12.41
CA VAL A 24 -2.53 0.40 -12.18
C VAL A 24 -2.85 0.43 -10.67
N PRO A 25 -3.96 1.05 -10.23
CA PRO A 25 -4.36 1.07 -8.82
C PRO A 25 -4.81 -0.31 -8.36
N LEU A 26 -4.31 -0.75 -7.20
CA LEU A 26 -4.62 -2.06 -6.60
C LEU A 26 -5.53 -1.95 -5.38
N GLY A 27 -5.51 -0.82 -4.67
CA GLY A 27 -6.29 -0.70 -3.45
C GLY A 27 -5.85 0.43 -2.53
N PHE A 28 -6.39 0.41 -1.32
CA PHE A 28 -6.15 1.37 -0.26
C PHE A 28 -5.34 0.77 0.87
N GLY A 29 -4.52 1.59 1.50
CA GLY A 29 -3.76 1.22 2.67
C GLY A 29 -3.43 2.41 3.56
N VAL A 30 -2.72 2.13 4.64
CA VAL A 30 -2.20 3.14 5.58
C VAL A 30 -0.68 2.97 5.66
N ALA A 31 0.07 4.05 5.49
CA ALA A 31 1.52 4.01 5.59
C ALA A 31 1.96 3.56 6.99
N ALA A 32 2.65 2.43 7.10
CA ALA A 32 3.16 1.95 8.39
C ALA A 32 4.38 2.76 8.87
N LYS A 33 5.05 3.45 7.94
CA LYS A 33 6.28 4.21 8.14
C LYS A 33 6.28 5.47 7.25
N SER A 34 7.02 6.48 7.65
CA SER A 34 7.27 7.67 6.84
C SER A 34 8.18 7.37 5.64
N THR A 35 8.21 8.25 4.64
CA THR A 35 9.10 8.11 3.46
C THR A 35 10.56 7.88 3.86
N ILE A 36 11.04 8.56 4.91
CA ILE A 36 12.44 8.45 5.37
C ILE A 36 12.68 7.07 6.01
N GLU A 37 11.78 6.63 6.91
CA GLU A 37 11.87 5.33 7.57
C GLU A 37 11.77 4.17 6.56
N CYS A 38 10.95 4.29 5.52
CA CYS A 38 10.83 3.29 4.44
C CYS A 38 12.14 3.04 3.69
N ARG A 39 13.05 4.03 3.63
CA ARG A 39 14.35 3.87 2.94
C ARG A 39 15.40 3.14 3.79
N ALA A 40 15.28 3.26 5.11
CA ALA A 40 16.26 2.71 6.07
C ALA A 40 15.80 1.38 6.70
N THR A 41 14.62 0.89 6.34
CA THR A 41 14.01 -0.28 6.99
C THR A 41 14.54 -1.62 6.43
N ASP A 42 14.48 -2.64 7.28
CA ASP A 42 14.70 -4.02 6.87
C ASP A 42 13.70 -4.46 5.77
N PRO A 43 14.13 -5.23 4.74
CA PRO A 43 13.27 -5.65 3.63
C PRO A 43 12.03 -6.47 4.02
N MET A 44 12.01 -7.10 5.19
CA MET A 44 10.88 -7.88 5.72
C MET A 44 9.92 -7.03 6.56
N SER A 45 10.24 -5.76 6.82
CA SER A 45 9.37 -4.87 7.57
C SER A 45 8.15 -4.44 6.75
N LEU A 46 7.01 -4.35 7.43
CA LEU A 46 5.81 -3.76 6.86
C LEU A 46 6.00 -2.25 6.59
N VAL A 47 5.62 -1.82 5.39
CA VAL A 47 5.66 -0.41 4.94
C VAL A 47 4.26 0.16 4.71
N VAL A 48 3.26 -0.69 4.45
CA VAL A 48 1.85 -0.33 4.27
C VAL A 48 0.98 -1.37 4.97
N PHE A 49 0.02 -0.92 5.76
CA PHE A 49 -1.08 -1.74 6.24
C PHE A 49 -2.16 -1.79 5.16
N HIS A 50 -2.57 -2.99 4.77
CA HIS A 50 -3.65 -3.20 3.83
C HIS A 50 -4.99 -2.77 4.47
N GLN A 51 -5.87 -2.15 3.67
CA GLN A 51 -7.22 -1.76 4.07
C GLN A 51 -8.28 -2.32 3.12
N ALA A 52 -8.04 -2.25 1.82
CA ALA A 52 -8.90 -2.83 0.79
C ALA A 52 -8.09 -3.06 -0.50
N ASP A 53 -8.46 -4.06 -1.29
CA ASP A 53 -7.86 -4.32 -2.61
C ASP A 53 -8.90 -4.76 -3.65
N VAL A 54 -8.59 -4.52 -4.92
CA VAL A 54 -9.44 -4.91 -6.06
C VAL A 54 -9.68 -6.41 -6.17
N GLY A 55 -8.79 -7.23 -5.60
CA GLY A 55 -8.97 -8.67 -5.57
C GLY A 55 -10.11 -9.10 -4.66
N GLU A 56 -10.49 -8.32 -3.64
CA GLU A 56 -11.67 -8.60 -2.82
C GLU A 56 -12.95 -8.58 -3.66
N PHE A 57 -13.09 -7.57 -4.52
CA PHE A 57 -14.18 -7.50 -5.49
C PHE A 57 -14.17 -8.72 -6.42
N LEU A 58 -13.03 -9.09 -7.00
CA LEU A 58 -12.94 -10.23 -7.92
C LEU A 58 -13.19 -11.61 -7.28
N ARG A 59 -13.04 -11.73 -5.96
CA ARG A 59 -13.18 -13.00 -5.23
C ARG A 59 -14.52 -13.14 -4.52
N ASN A 60 -15.16 -12.02 -4.18
CA ASN A 60 -16.31 -12.00 -3.28
C ASN A 60 -17.36 -10.95 -3.70
N GLU A 61 -17.50 -10.74 -5.01
CA GLU A 61 -18.45 -9.79 -5.63
C GLU A 61 -19.86 -9.96 -5.06
N ASP A 62 -20.34 -11.20 -4.94
CA ASP A 62 -21.68 -11.54 -4.44
C ASP A 62 -21.95 -11.07 -3.00
N ALA A 63 -20.90 -10.92 -2.17
CA ALA A 63 -21.03 -10.48 -0.78
C ALA A 63 -20.89 -8.95 -0.62
N LEU A 64 -20.52 -8.23 -1.69
CA LEU A 64 -20.31 -6.78 -1.71
C LEU A 64 -21.48 -6.01 -2.36
N THR A 65 -22.51 -6.71 -2.84
CA THR A 65 -23.70 -6.13 -3.52
C THR A 65 -24.93 -6.21 -2.63
#